data_AF-A0A0C9UIY2-F1
#
_entry.id   AF-A0A0C9UIY2-F1
#
_cell.length_a   1.000
_cell.length_b   1.000
_cell.length_c   1.000
_cell.angle_alpha   90.00
_cell.angle_beta   90.00
_cell.angle_gamma   90.00
#
_symmetry.space_group_name_H-M   'P 1'
#
loop_
_entity.id
_entity.type
_entity.pdbx_description
1 polymer ?
#
loop_
_entity_poly.entity_id
_entity_poly.type
_entity_poly.pdbx_seq_one_letter_code
_entity_poly.pdbx_strand_id
1 'polypeptide(L)'
;MINAWKLVWSKFDTLIKLSEKIPEIHPYAKIAASALLSAYNIWKAQNTRDQDMFELLKTIYELCNFVRDAAPTEIIPAQKSILKKIMEQVIDCSQFISGYCNNHSFALKAVKHIFTGVDDAIIKYNASFESLKLAFTQRATLSTQDIIEDHSLHKTDDISDQFVEFICKTVSECSILGLILLVIDALDECGGQAWNDSLKLLSDQELMKKIPPNFRIFITSCPDHDVKIIFNHVHILQLHEHDREETDQDILTFVHCALITNPPLTLNGINEDHCLKVTQKSEGLFQWASMACQIVQEAAEEGQVSMYALEQVLSSGSGLYSMYKTAHNTRFKSIKDPIFKKQFKTVLGLFSLFINHFQGQL
;
A
#
# COMPACT_ATOMS: atom_id res chain seq x y z
N MET A 1 27.00 -30.84 -12.52
CA MET A 1 25.65 -30.45 -12.05
C MET A 1 25.67 -30.33 -10.54
N ILE A 2 25.64 -29.09 -10.03
CA ILE A 2 25.41 -28.83 -8.61
C ILE A 2 23.97 -29.27 -8.35
N ASN A 3 23.76 -30.32 -7.55
CA ASN A 3 22.42 -30.81 -7.22
C ASN A 3 21.63 -29.66 -6.59
N ALA A 4 20.71 -29.05 -7.33
CA ALA A 4 19.77 -28.04 -6.83
C ALA A 4 19.07 -28.50 -5.53
N TRP A 5 18.93 -29.81 -5.41
CA TRP A 5 18.48 -30.54 -4.24
C TRP A 5 19.26 -30.27 -2.94
N LYS A 6 20.59 -30.06 -2.98
CA LYS A 6 21.39 -29.77 -1.77
C LYS A 6 20.97 -28.50 -1.06
N LEU A 7 20.63 -27.47 -1.85
CA LEU A 7 20.19 -26.19 -1.33
C LEU A 7 18.79 -26.32 -0.71
N VAL A 8 17.91 -27.08 -1.36
CA VAL A 8 16.55 -27.34 -0.87
C VAL A 8 16.55 -28.18 0.42
N TRP A 9 17.39 -29.22 0.50
CA TRP A 9 17.58 -30.03 1.71
C TRP A 9 18.09 -29.22 2.90
N SER A 10 19.03 -28.30 2.67
CA SER A 10 19.57 -27.45 3.74
C SER A 10 18.52 -26.49 4.33
N LYS A 11 17.60 -26.00 3.50
CA LYS A 11 16.48 -25.17 3.95
C LYS A 11 15.51 -26.00 4.80
N PHE A 12 15.15 -27.20 4.33
CA PHE A 12 14.27 -28.11 5.07
C PHE A 12 14.84 -28.52 6.44
N ASP A 13 16.12 -28.92 6.51
CA ASP A 13 16.77 -29.28 7.79
C ASP A 13 16.84 -28.09 8.77
N THR A 14 16.97 -26.86 8.27
CA THR A 14 16.93 -25.65 9.10
C THR A 14 15.55 -25.41 9.70
N LEU A 15 14.50 -25.67 8.92
CA LEU A 15 13.11 -25.52 9.36
C LEU A 15 12.65 -26.64 10.28
N ILE A 16 13.21 -27.84 10.14
CA ILE A 16 13.01 -28.93 11.09
C ILE A 16 13.54 -28.52 12.47
N LYS A 17 14.75 -27.99 12.55
CA LYS A 17 15.32 -27.45 13.80
C LYS A 17 14.51 -26.28 14.37
N LEU A 18 13.85 -25.50 13.51
CA LEU A 18 12.96 -24.43 13.92
C LEU A 18 11.64 -25.01 14.49
N SER A 19 11.10 -26.06 13.86
CA SER A 19 9.85 -26.71 14.24
C SER A 19 9.90 -27.38 15.62
N GLU A 20 11.06 -27.92 15.99
CA GLU A 20 11.33 -28.46 17.32
C GLU A 20 11.30 -27.38 18.42
N LYS A 21 11.44 -26.10 18.03
CA LYS A 21 11.36 -24.92 18.91
C LYS A 21 9.98 -24.24 18.93
N ILE A 22 8.97 -24.81 18.25
CA ILE A 22 7.55 -24.36 18.25
C ILE A 22 6.71 -24.82 19.49
N PRO A 23 7.22 -25.39 20.61
CA PRO A 23 6.35 -25.75 21.75
C PRO A 23 5.50 -24.61 22.34
N GLU A 24 5.82 -23.35 22.11
CA GLU A 24 5.20 -22.22 22.81
C GLU A 24 3.99 -21.59 22.09
N ILE A 25 3.68 -21.94 20.83
CA ILE A 25 2.77 -21.09 20.01
C ILE A 25 1.33 -21.65 19.86
N HIS A 26 1.09 -22.96 19.73
CA HIS A 26 -0.27 -23.54 19.77
C HIS A 26 -0.23 -25.09 19.74
N PRO A 27 -1.06 -25.84 20.50
CA PRO A 27 -1.11 -27.31 20.44
C PRO A 27 -1.32 -27.89 19.02
N TYR A 28 -2.10 -27.23 18.17
CA TYR A 28 -2.32 -27.65 16.78
C TYR A 28 -1.07 -27.52 15.89
N ALA A 29 -0.28 -26.46 16.06
CA ALA A 29 0.95 -26.27 15.29
C ALA A 29 2.00 -27.35 15.62
N LYS A 30 2.07 -27.76 16.89
CA LYS A 30 2.93 -28.86 17.35
C LYS A 30 2.56 -30.19 16.69
N ILE A 31 1.27 -30.50 16.61
CA ILE A 31 0.79 -31.76 16.01
C ILE A 31 1.09 -31.79 14.52
N ALA A 32 0.75 -30.74 13.77
CA ALA A 32 1.01 -30.67 12.33
C ALA A 32 2.51 -30.71 12.01
N ALA A 33 3.34 -29.99 12.76
CA ALA A 33 4.80 -30.02 12.61
C ALA A 33 5.38 -31.41 12.88
N SER A 34 4.91 -32.11 13.93
CA SER A 34 5.36 -33.47 14.24
C SER A 34 4.97 -34.48 13.16
N ALA A 35 3.79 -34.33 12.56
CA ALA A 35 3.28 -35.20 11.51
C ALA A 35 4.09 -35.01 10.21
N LEU A 36 4.37 -33.76 9.85
CA LEU A 36 5.26 -33.41 8.73
C LEU A 36 6.69 -33.94 8.91
N LEU A 37 7.24 -33.79 10.13
CA LEU A 37 8.57 -34.27 10.46
C LEU A 37 8.67 -35.80 10.32
N SER A 38 7.64 -36.51 10.77
CA SER A 38 7.54 -37.96 10.61
C SER A 38 7.53 -38.36 9.12
N ALA A 39 6.68 -37.73 8.32
CA ALA A 39 6.59 -38.00 6.88
C ALA A 39 7.92 -37.73 6.14
N TYR A 40 8.59 -36.61 6.45
CA TYR A 40 9.89 -36.27 5.87
C TYR A 40 10.98 -37.27 6.25
N ASN A 41 11.10 -37.63 7.53
CA ASN A 41 12.14 -38.55 7.99
C ASN A 41 12.01 -39.93 7.35
N ILE A 42 10.77 -40.40 7.16
CA ILE A 42 10.47 -41.67 6.50
C ILE A 42 10.82 -41.56 5.01
N TRP A 43 10.39 -40.51 4.31
CA TRP A 43 10.76 -40.28 2.91
C TRP A 43 12.29 -40.20 2.70
N LYS A 44 13.00 -39.46 3.57
CA LYS A 44 14.46 -39.33 3.55
C LYS A 44 15.18 -40.67 3.72
N ALA A 45 14.61 -41.58 4.51
CA ALA A 45 15.15 -42.92 4.71
C ALA A 45 14.90 -43.85 3.50
N GLN A 46 13.83 -43.62 2.73
CA GLN A 46 13.43 -44.50 1.62
C GLN A 46 14.28 -44.35 0.33
N ASN A 47 15.05 -43.27 0.15
CA ASN A 47 15.99 -43.02 -0.96
C ASN A 47 15.41 -43.14 -2.41
N THR A 48 14.10 -43.36 -2.55
CA THR A 48 13.38 -43.39 -3.83
C THR A 48 13.13 -41.96 -4.30
N ARG A 49 13.54 -41.66 -5.54
CA ARG A 49 13.35 -40.37 -6.22
C ARG A 49 11.90 -40.18 -6.69
N ASP A 50 10.94 -40.36 -5.80
CA ASP A 50 9.53 -40.17 -6.16
C ASP A 50 9.19 -38.68 -6.09
N GLN A 51 9.29 -38.01 -7.24
CA GLN A 51 9.16 -36.56 -7.39
C GLN A 51 7.82 -36.05 -6.87
N ASP A 52 6.75 -36.82 -7.07
CA ASP A 52 5.39 -36.37 -6.75
C ASP A 52 5.15 -36.32 -5.23
N MET A 53 5.74 -37.26 -4.47
CA MET A 53 5.72 -37.23 -3.01
C MET A 53 6.54 -36.09 -2.44
N PHE A 54 7.66 -35.75 -3.10
CA PHE A 54 8.47 -34.59 -2.74
C PHE A 54 7.71 -33.27 -2.98
N GLU A 55 7.05 -33.13 -4.14
CA GLU A 55 6.23 -31.94 -4.42
C GLU A 55 5.06 -31.83 -3.44
N LEU A 56 4.41 -32.93 -3.06
CA LEU A 56 3.34 -32.90 -2.05
C LEU A 56 3.85 -32.43 -0.69
N LEU A 57 5.01 -32.93 -0.24
CA LEU A 57 5.64 -32.49 1.01
C LEU A 57 6.02 -31.00 0.96
N LYS A 58 6.49 -30.53 -0.20
CA LYS A 58 6.79 -29.12 -0.44
C LYS A 58 5.53 -28.26 -0.41
N THR A 59 4.41 -28.69 -1.00
CA THR A 59 3.12 -27.99 -0.92
C THR A 59 2.67 -27.84 0.53
N ILE A 60 2.76 -28.89 1.34
CA ILE A 60 2.40 -28.81 2.76
C ILE A 60 3.30 -27.80 3.49
N TYR A 61 4.60 -27.84 3.22
CA TYR A 61 5.57 -26.91 3.79
C TYR A 61 5.27 -25.44 3.40
N GLU A 62 4.95 -25.19 2.13
CA GLU A 62 4.57 -23.86 1.64
C GLU A 62 3.27 -23.38 2.29
N LEU A 63 2.28 -24.26 2.48
CA LEU A 63 1.05 -23.95 3.20
C LEU A 63 1.31 -23.61 4.68
N CYS A 64 2.18 -24.35 5.36
CA CYS A 64 2.54 -24.08 6.75
C CYS A 64 3.29 -22.75 6.90
N ASN A 65 4.19 -22.42 5.98
CA ASN A 65 4.85 -21.12 5.95
C ASN A 65 3.84 -20.00 5.70
N PHE A 66 2.96 -20.19 4.73
CA PHE A 66 1.88 -19.26 4.46
C PHE A 66 1.10 -18.99 5.75
N VAL A 67 0.59 -20.02 6.44
CA VAL A 67 -0.15 -19.85 7.70
C VAL A 67 0.68 -19.19 8.80
N ARG A 68 1.98 -19.50 8.93
CA ARG A 68 2.86 -18.90 9.96
C ARG A 68 3.10 -17.41 9.69
N ASP A 69 3.50 -17.09 8.47
CA ASP A 69 3.83 -15.71 8.07
C ASP A 69 2.54 -14.87 8.05
N ALA A 70 1.41 -15.55 7.89
CA ALA A 70 0.10 -14.96 7.87
C ALA A 70 -0.53 -14.75 9.26
N ALA A 71 -0.36 -15.69 10.20
CA ALA A 71 -1.09 -15.69 11.46
C ALA A 71 -0.78 -14.44 12.32
N PRO A 72 -1.81 -13.69 12.75
CA PRO A 72 -1.61 -12.62 13.73
C PRO A 72 -1.22 -13.22 15.09
N THR A 73 -0.61 -12.40 15.95
CA THR A 73 -0.26 -12.75 17.34
C THR A 73 -1.48 -13.22 18.16
N GLU A 74 -2.71 -12.91 17.71
CA GLU A 74 -3.98 -13.43 18.23
C GLU A 74 -4.89 -13.91 17.09
N ILE A 75 -5.37 -15.17 17.16
CA ILE A 75 -6.25 -15.80 16.16
C ILE A 75 -7.72 -15.47 16.47
N ILE A 76 -8.43 -14.81 15.55
CA ILE A 76 -9.87 -14.53 15.70
C ILE A 76 -10.75 -15.80 15.53
N PRO A 77 -11.95 -15.88 16.14
CA PRO A 77 -12.79 -17.10 16.14
C PRO A 77 -13.13 -17.63 14.75
N ALA A 78 -13.35 -16.75 13.78
CA ALA A 78 -13.65 -17.10 12.38
C ALA A 78 -12.48 -17.85 11.71
N GLN A 79 -11.24 -17.43 11.98
CA GLN A 79 -10.01 -18.05 11.47
C GLN A 79 -9.73 -19.40 12.14
N LYS A 80 -10.11 -19.58 13.40
CA LYS A 80 -9.89 -20.83 14.16
C LYS A 80 -10.50 -22.06 13.49
N SER A 81 -11.68 -21.92 12.88
CA SER A 81 -12.37 -23.02 12.19
C SER A 81 -11.68 -23.44 10.89
N ILE A 82 -11.16 -22.48 10.11
CA ILE A 82 -10.44 -22.75 8.86
C ILE A 82 -9.04 -23.30 9.19
N LEU A 83 -8.37 -22.72 10.18
CA LEU A 83 -7.08 -23.21 10.66
C LEU A 83 -7.18 -24.66 11.13
N LYS A 84 -8.25 -25.02 11.86
CA LYS A 84 -8.50 -26.41 12.25
C LYS A 84 -8.58 -27.35 11.04
N LYS A 85 -9.33 -26.97 10.00
CA LYS A 85 -9.45 -27.75 8.76
C LYS A 85 -8.12 -27.89 8.01
N ILE A 86 -7.32 -26.82 7.96
CA ILE A 86 -5.96 -26.87 7.40
C ILE A 86 -5.10 -27.89 8.16
N MET A 87 -5.13 -27.85 9.49
CA MET A 87 -4.33 -28.74 10.33
C MET A 87 -4.76 -30.21 10.20
N GLU A 88 -6.06 -30.49 10.14
CA GLU A 88 -6.61 -31.83 9.85
C GLU A 88 -6.10 -32.34 8.49
N GLN A 89 -6.16 -31.52 7.44
CA GLN A 89 -5.69 -31.89 6.10
C GLN A 89 -4.18 -32.17 6.06
N VAL A 90 -3.38 -31.40 6.80
CA VAL A 90 -1.93 -31.61 6.92
C VAL A 90 -1.61 -32.94 7.61
N ILE A 91 -2.33 -33.27 8.69
CA ILE A 91 -2.17 -34.52 9.41
C ILE A 91 -2.50 -35.70 8.48
N ASP A 92 -3.66 -35.67 7.82
CA ASP A 92 -4.09 -36.75 6.93
C ASP A 92 -3.11 -36.96 5.78
N CYS A 93 -2.64 -35.88 5.15
CA CYS A 93 -1.68 -35.94 4.05
C CYS A 93 -0.32 -36.49 4.50
N SER A 94 0.16 -36.10 5.69
CA SER A 94 1.42 -36.61 6.23
C SER A 94 1.36 -38.11 6.56
N GLN A 95 0.22 -38.61 7.05
CA GLN A 95 -0.01 -40.03 7.28
C GLN A 95 -0.01 -40.82 5.97
N PHE A 96 -0.62 -40.26 4.92
CA PHE A 96 -0.59 -40.83 3.58
C PHE A 96 0.85 -40.95 3.03
N ILE A 97 1.65 -39.88 3.09
CA ILE A 97 3.05 -39.88 2.64
C ILE A 97 3.88 -40.91 3.44
N SER A 98 3.71 -40.95 4.76
CA SER A 98 4.38 -41.91 5.63
C SER A 98 4.01 -43.36 5.30
N GLY A 99 2.72 -43.65 5.09
CA GLY A 99 2.25 -44.97 4.68
C GLY A 99 2.81 -45.38 3.32
N TYR A 100 2.85 -44.45 2.37
CA TYR A 100 3.37 -44.69 1.02
C TYR A 100 4.85 -45.07 1.05
N CYS A 101 5.65 -44.31 1.79
CA CYS A 101 7.08 -44.57 1.92
C CYS A 101 7.33 -45.93 2.58
N ASN A 102 6.65 -46.26 3.68
CA ASN A 102 6.85 -47.52 4.39
C ASN A 102 6.46 -48.76 3.59
N ASN A 103 5.31 -48.72 2.90
CA ASN A 103 4.84 -49.83 2.08
C ASN A 103 3.79 -49.34 1.07
N HIS A 104 4.21 -49.14 -0.18
CA HIS A 104 3.35 -48.72 -1.29
C HIS A 104 2.04 -49.53 -1.38
N SER A 105 2.11 -50.86 -1.20
CA SER A 105 0.94 -51.75 -1.29
C SER A 105 -0.02 -51.60 -0.11
N PHE A 106 0.49 -51.20 1.06
CA PHE A 106 -0.30 -50.96 2.26
C PHE A 106 -0.99 -49.60 2.22
N ALA A 107 -0.29 -48.55 1.77
CA ALA A 107 -0.86 -47.23 1.58
C ALA A 107 -2.02 -47.26 0.59
N LEU A 108 -1.82 -47.89 -0.58
CA LEU A 108 -2.87 -48.08 -1.59
C LEU A 108 -4.09 -48.82 -1.03
N LYS A 109 -3.91 -49.79 -0.13
CA LYS A 109 -5.02 -50.51 0.53
C LYS A 109 -5.75 -49.64 1.55
N ALA A 110 -5.02 -48.86 2.34
CA ALA A 110 -5.58 -48.00 3.38
C ALA A 110 -6.47 -46.89 2.82
N VAL A 111 -6.14 -46.38 1.62
CA VAL A 111 -6.90 -45.28 1.01
C VAL A 111 -7.78 -45.67 -0.17
N LYS A 112 -7.85 -46.95 -0.57
CA LYS A 112 -8.62 -47.42 -1.75
C LYS A 112 -10.11 -47.04 -1.73
N HIS A 113 -10.67 -46.84 -0.55
CA HIS A 113 -12.07 -46.45 -0.37
C HIS A 113 -12.30 -44.94 -0.47
N ILE A 114 -11.23 -44.13 -0.38
CA ILE A 114 -11.27 -42.66 -0.37
C ILE A 114 -10.69 -42.12 -1.69
N PHE A 115 -9.69 -42.81 -2.25
CA PHE A 115 -8.97 -42.46 -3.47
C PHE A 115 -8.87 -43.65 -4.41
N THR A 116 -8.91 -43.39 -5.72
CA THR A 116 -8.82 -44.43 -6.76
C THR A 116 -7.39 -44.93 -6.98
N GLY A 117 -6.40 -44.15 -6.52
CA GLY A 117 -4.97 -44.43 -6.61
C GLY A 117 -4.14 -43.34 -5.94
N VAL A 118 -2.82 -43.50 -5.99
CA VAL A 118 -1.86 -42.55 -5.40
C VAL A 118 -1.93 -41.19 -6.11
N ASP A 119 -2.02 -41.18 -7.43
CA ASP A 119 -2.11 -39.95 -8.23
C ASP A 119 -3.40 -39.15 -7.92
N ASP A 120 -4.53 -39.86 -7.77
CA ASP A 120 -5.82 -39.27 -7.38
C ASP A 120 -5.75 -38.64 -5.98
N ALA A 121 -5.04 -39.29 -5.05
CA ALA A 121 -4.81 -38.75 -3.71
C ALA A 121 -3.97 -37.45 -3.77
N ILE A 122 -2.85 -37.45 -4.50
CA ILE A 122 -1.99 -36.27 -4.66
C ILE A 122 -2.77 -35.09 -5.25
N ILE A 123 -3.53 -35.32 -6.33
CA ILE A 123 -4.35 -34.28 -6.99
C ILE A 123 -5.36 -33.70 -6.01
N LYS A 124 -6.09 -34.55 -5.27
CA LYS A 124 -7.11 -34.11 -4.32
C LYS A 124 -6.52 -33.38 -3.12
N TYR A 125 -5.37 -33.81 -2.59
CA TYR A 125 -4.68 -33.08 -1.54
C TYR A 125 -4.26 -31.68 -2.00
N ASN A 126 -3.63 -31.56 -3.17
CA ASN A 126 -3.24 -30.26 -3.72
C ASN A 126 -4.45 -29.34 -3.96
N ALA A 127 -5.53 -29.86 -4.55
CA ALA A 127 -6.75 -29.08 -4.75
C ALA A 127 -7.39 -28.63 -3.43
N SER A 128 -7.36 -29.48 -2.40
CA SER A 128 -7.86 -29.15 -1.07
C SER A 128 -6.99 -28.08 -0.40
N PHE A 129 -5.67 -28.18 -0.50
CA PHE A 129 -4.75 -27.17 0.04
C PHE A 129 -4.94 -25.81 -0.63
N GLU A 130 -5.08 -25.77 -1.96
CA GLU A 130 -5.39 -24.53 -2.68
C GLU A 130 -6.76 -23.97 -2.32
N SER A 131 -7.79 -24.81 -2.20
CA SER A 131 -9.13 -24.41 -1.76
C SER A 131 -9.13 -23.83 -0.34
N LEU A 132 -8.40 -24.46 0.59
CA LEU A 132 -8.28 -24.00 1.97
C LEU A 132 -7.47 -22.72 2.09
N LYS A 133 -6.39 -22.59 1.31
CA LYS A 133 -5.61 -21.35 1.18
C LYS A 133 -6.48 -20.22 0.64
N LEU A 134 -7.23 -20.48 -0.42
CA LEU A 134 -8.16 -19.53 -1.01
C LEU A 134 -9.24 -19.12 -0.01
N ALA A 135 -9.89 -20.07 0.68
CA ALA A 135 -10.90 -19.77 1.71
C ALA A 135 -10.32 -18.99 2.91
N PHE A 136 -9.06 -19.25 3.27
CA PHE A 136 -8.34 -18.49 4.28
C PHE A 136 -8.08 -17.04 3.84
N THR A 137 -7.90 -16.78 2.53
CA THR A 137 -7.71 -15.42 1.97
C THR A 137 -9.00 -14.69 1.59
N GLN A 138 -9.99 -15.37 0.97
CA GLN A 138 -11.19 -14.78 0.36
C GLN A 138 -12.17 -14.19 1.36
N ARG A 139 -12.13 -14.62 2.63
CA ARG A 139 -12.98 -14.04 3.66
C ARG A 139 -12.67 -12.57 3.93
N ALA A 140 -11.45 -12.12 3.62
CA ALA A 140 -11.11 -10.70 3.59
C ALA A 140 -11.85 -9.93 2.47
N THR A 141 -11.98 -10.53 1.29
CA THR A 141 -12.55 -9.88 0.11
C THR A 141 -14.08 -9.81 0.14
N LEU A 142 -14.75 -10.82 0.71
CA LEU A 142 -16.21 -10.81 0.83
C LEU A 142 -16.69 -9.79 1.87
N SER A 143 -16.02 -9.70 3.03
CA SER A 143 -16.35 -8.69 4.04
C SER A 143 -16.14 -7.26 3.54
N THR A 144 -15.09 -7.00 2.74
CA THR A 144 -14.95 -5.68 2.09
C THR A 144 -16.09 -5.38 1.12
N GLN A 145 -16.60 -6.38 0.40
CA GLN A 145 -17.61 -6.17 -0.63
C GLN A 145 -19.02 -6.00 -0.04
N ASP A 146 -19.37 -6.76 0.99
CA ASP A 146 -20.64 -6.62 1.72
C ASP A 146 -20.77 -5.22 2.37
N ILE A 147 -19.66 -4.65 2.85
CA ILE A 147 -19.61 -3.30 3.45
C ILE A 147 -19.73 -2.20 2.37
N ILE A 148 -19.13 -2.39 1.20
CA ILE A 148 -19.24 -1.45 0.07
C ILE A 148 -20.68 -1.40 -0.48
N GLU A 149 -21.39 -2.53 -0.47
CA GLU A 149 -22.76 -2.67 -0.96
C GLU A 149 -23.84 -2.16 0.03
N ASP A 150 -23.49 -1.90 1.30
CA ASP A 150 -24.41 -1.30 2.27
C ASP A 150 -24.55 0.22 2.05
N HIS A 151 -25.51 0.59 1.19
CA HIS A 151 -25.86 1.97 0.85
C HIS A 151 -26.35 2.84 2.02
N SER A 152 -26.57 2.29 3.22
CA SER A 152 -26.93 3.09 4.40
C SER A 152 -25.71 3.78 5.04
N LEU A 153 -24.52 3.18 4.90
CA LEU A 153 -23.25 3.70 5.42
C LEU A 153 -22.68 4.85 4.58
N HIS A 154 -23.11 4.99 3.33
CA HIS A 154 -22.74 6.10 2.43
C HIS A 154 -23.46 7.42 2.76
N LYS A 155 -24.26 7.46 3.83
CA LYS A 155 -25.12 8.60 4.19
C LYS A 155 -24.72 9.31 5.49
N THR A 156 -23.71 8.82 6.20
CA THR A 156 -23.21 9.51 7.39
C THR A 156 -22.03 10.39 7.00
N ASP A 157 -22.06 11.66 7.40
CA ASP A 157 -20.98 12.62 7.18
C ASP A 157 -19.98 12.64 8.36
N ASP A 158 -20.24 11.84 9.41
CA ASP A 158 -19.34 11.70 10.56
C ASP A 158 -18.17 10.77 10.22
N ILE A 159 -16.97 11.35 10.17
CA ILE A 159 -15.73 10.63 9.83
C ILE A 159 -15.41 9.49 10.82
N SER A 160 -15.86 9.58 12.08
CA SER A 160 -15.62 8.55 13.10
C SER A 160 -16.49 7.33 12.85
N ASP A 161 -17.75 7.53 12.50
CA ASP A 161 -18.65 6.44 12.11
C ASP A 161 -18.15 5.77 10.83
N GLN A 162 -17.77 6.56 9.83
CA GLN A 162 -17.16 6.04 8.60
C GLN A 162 -15.90 5.23 8.89
N PHE A 163 -15.02 5.70 9.77
CA PHE A 163 -13.81 4.97 10.13
C PHE A 163 -14.12 3.66 10.84
N VAL A 164 -15.08 3.64 11.77
CA VAL A 164 -15.47 2.41 12.47
C VAL A 164 -16.06 1.38 11.51
N GLU A 165 -16.98 1.80 10.65
CA GLU A 165 -17.68 0.87 9.76
C GLU A 165 -16.83 0.45 8.56
N PHE A 166 -16.11 1.37 7.92
CA PHE A 166 -15.32 1.06 6.72
C PHE A 166 -13.92 0.55 7.02
N ILE A 167 -13.29 0.99 8.11
CA ILE A 167 -11.95 0.53 8.48
C ILE A 167 -12.04 -0.52 9.58
N CYS A 168 -12.48 -0.19 10.79
CA CYS A 168 -12.38 -1.10 11.93
C CYS A 168 -13.15 -2.41 11.71
N LYS A 169 -14.41 -2.33 11.26
CA LYS A 169 -15.25 -3.50 11.05
C LYS A 169 -14.75 -4.35 9.88
N THR A 170 -14.52 -3.73 8.71
CA THR A 170 -13.90 -4.39 7.55
C THR A 170 -12.64 -5.15 7.96
N VAL A 171 -11.77 -4.48 8.70
CA VAL A 171 -10.49 -5.04 9.13
C VAL A 171 -10.68 -6.17 10.16
N SER A 172 -11.66 -6.06 11.07
CA SER A 172 -11.97 -7.11 12.05
C SER A 172 -12.53 -8.39 11.41
N GLU A 173 -13.23 -8.25 10.28
CA GLU A 173 -13.77 -9.36 9.52
C GLU A 173 -12.78 -9.88 8.46
N CYS A 174 -11.82 -9.03 8.09
CA CYS A 174 -10.77 -9.36 7.16
C CYS A 174 -9.82 -10.43 7.70
N SER A 175 -9.64 -11.50 6.92
CA SER A 175 -8.54 -12.46 7.11
C SER A 175 -7.28 -11.99 6.38
N ILE A 176 -6.95 -10.69 6.45
CA ILE A 176 -5.69 -10.17 5.90
C ILE A 176 -4.60 -10.43 6.92
N LEU A 177 -3.51 -10.97 6.42
CA LEU A 177 -2.51 -11.66 7.19
C LEU A 177 -1.15 -11.00 6.93
N GLY A 178 -0.41 -10.71 8.00
CA GLY A 178 0.84 -9.93 7.96
C GLY A 178 0.66 -8.45 8.31
N LEU A 179 1.78 -7.70 8.28
CA LEU A 179 1.82 -6.26 8.58
C LEU A 179 1.09 -5.48 7.47
N ILE A 180 0.11 -4.67 7.86
CA ILE A 180 -0.64 -3.80 6.94
C ILE A 180 -0.28 -2.35 7.25
N LEU A 181 0.19 -1.63 6.24
CA LEU A 181 0.52 -0.21 6.35
C LEU A 181 -0.62 0.62 5.74
N LEU A 182 -1.32 1.39 6.57
CA LEU A 182 -2.24 2.44 6.13
C LEU A 182 -1.44 3.72 5.94
N VAL A 183 -1.36 4.21 4.71
CA VAL A 183 -0.68 5.48 4.39
C VAL A 183 -1.74 6.56 4.18
N ILE A 184 -1.66 7.62 4.98
CA ILE A 184 -2.45 8.84 4.82
C ILE A 184 -1.48 9.91 4.32
N ASP A 185 -1.62 10.29 3.05
CA ASP A 185 -0.75 11.29 2.44
C ASP A 185 -1.33 12.69 2.59
N ALA A 186 -0.46 13.67 2.81
CA ALA A 186 -0.74 15.11 2.83
C ALA A 186 -1.94 15.49 3.73
N LEU A 187 -1.95 15.04 4.99
CA LEU A 187 -3.05 15.31 5.92
C LEU A 187 -3.35 16.82 6.08
N ASP A 188 -2.34 17.68 5.94
CA ASP A 188 -2.49 19.15 6.00
C ASP A 188 -3.25 19.77 4.83
N GLU A 189 -3.48 19.02 3.75
CA GLU A 189 -4.36 19.45 2.67
C GLU A 189 -5.85 19.31 3.05
N CYS A 190 -6.17 18.62 4.15
CA CYS A 190 -7.49 18.69 4.76
C CYS A 190 -7.70 20.11 5.30
N GLY A 191 -8.53 20.91 4.62
CA GLY A 191 -8.86 22.26 5.09
C GLY A 191 -10.03 22.28 6.08
N GLY A 192 -10.03 23.26 6.98
CA GLY A 192 -11.21 23.65 7.76
C GLY A 192 -11.67 22.62 8.79
N GLN A 193 -12.95 22.25 8.78
CA GLN A 193 -13.52 21.34 9.78
C GLN A 193 -13.00 19.90 9.62
N ALA A 194 -12.74 19.46 8.39
CA ALA A 194 -12.22 18.13 8.10
C ALA A 194 -10.84 17.88 8.72
N TRP A 195 -9.98 18.92 8.81
CA TRP A 195 -8.71 18.87 9.56
C TRP A 195 -8.94 18.50 11.03
N ASN A 196 -9.82 19.25 11.69
CA ASN A 196 -10.10 19.09 13.11
C ASN A 196 -10.72 17.72 13.41
N ASP A 197 -11.66 17.28 12.57
CA ASP A 197 -12.33 15.99 12.75
C ASP A 197 -11.35 14.83 12.53
N SER A 198 -10.48 14.93 11.51
CA SER A 198 -9.43 13.94 11.25
C SER A 198 -8.41 13.88 12.39
N LEU A 199 -7.96 15.03 12.91
CA LEU A 199 -7.07 15.07 14.05
C LEU A 199 -7.71 14.46 15.30
N LYS A 200 -8.97 14.79 15.58
CA LYS A 200 -9.72 14.23 16.72
C LYS A 200 -9.85 12.71 16.61
N LEU A 201 -10.18 12.20 15.42
CA LEU A 201 -10.25 10.77 15.11
C LEU A 201 -8.90 10.09 15.36
N LEU A 202 -7.82 10.65 14.82
CA LEU A 202 -6.48 10.08 14.89
C LEU A 202 -5.88 10.11 16.31
N SER A 203 -6.42 10.99 17.17
CA SER A 203 -6.03 11.12 18.58
C SER A 203 -6.80 10.19 19.51
N ASP A 204 -7.93 9.66 19.06
CA ASP A 204 -8.82 8.86 19.90
C ASP A 204 -8.19 7.47 20.13
N GLN A 205 -7.60 7.31 21.32
CA GLN A 205 -6.95 6.06 21.71
C GLN A 205 -7.93 4.89 21.80
N GLU A 206 -9.19 5.12 22.17
CA GLU A 206 -10.18 4.04 22.26
C GLU A 206 -10.61 3.56 20.88
N LEU A 207 -10.75 4.49 19.92
CA LEU A 207 -11.03 4.17 18.54
C LEU A 207 -9.84 3.47 17.87
N MET A 208 -8.62 3.94 18.11
CA MET A 208 -7.39 3.34 17.59
C MET A 208 -7.13 1.93 18.13
N LYS A 209 -7.56 1.62 19.36
CA LYS A 209 -7.52 0.26 19.92
C LYS A 209 -8.43 -0.73 19.20
N LYS A 210 -9.43 -0.27 18.44
CA LYS A 210 -10.30 -1.16 17.64
C LYS A 210 -9.59 -1.73 16.42
N ILE A 211 -8.46 -1.14 16.02
CA ILE A 211 -7.67 -1.62 14.89
C ILE A 211 -6.79 -2.79 15.37
N PRO A 212 -6.73 -3.91 14.64
CA PRO A 212 -5.87 -5.03 14.97
C PRO A 212 -4.38 -4.67 15.05
N PRO A 213 -3.60 -5.39 15.88
CA PRO A 213 -2.21 -5.05 16.18
C PRO A 213 -1.25 -5.18 14.98
N ASN A 214 -1.66 -5.85 13.90
CA ASN A 214 -0.89 -5.97 12.65
C ASN A 214 -1.02 -4.75 11.73
N PHE A 215 -1.83 -3.75 12.07
CA PHE A 215 -1.87 -2.49 11.33
C PHE A 215 -0.82 -1.50 11.85
N ARG A 216 -0.26 -0.73 10.92
CA ARG A 216 0.57 0.44 11.17
C ARG A 216 0.02 1.59 10.35
N ILE A 217 -0.04 2.77 10.94
CA ILE A 217 -0.48 3.98 10.26
C ILE A 217 0.74 4.85 10.04
N PHE A 218 0.95 5.28 8.80
CA PHE A 218 1.97 6.23 8.40
C PHE A 218 1.27 7.45 7.81
N ILE A 219 1.59 8.63 8.35
CA ILE A 219 0.94 9.88 7.98
C ILE A 219 2.02 10.86 7.53
N THR A 220 1.82 11.46 6.36
CA THR A 220 2.63 12.61 5.91
C THR A 220 1.83 13.89 6.14
N SER A 221 2.50 14.92 6.62
CA SER A 221 1.89 16.24 6.82
C SER A 221 2.97 17.32 6.91
N CYS A 222 2.64 18.55 6.50
CA CYS A 222 3.46 19.72 6.82
C CYS A 222 3.62 19.90 8.35
N PRO A 223 4.74 20.49 8.81
CA PRO A 223 4.99 20.70 10.23
C PRO A 223 4.09 21.80 10.80
N ASP A 224 2.83 21.47 11.08
CA ASP A 224 1.89 22.34 11.77
C ASP A 224 2.01 22.19 13.30
N HIS A 225 1.75 23.29 14.03
CA HIS A 225 1.74 23.31 15.48
C HIS A 225 0.69 22.36 16.08
N ASP A 226 -0.47 22.24 15.45
CA ASP A 226 -1.57 21.41 15.95
C ASP A 226 -1.22 19.91 15.87
N VAL A 227 -0.57 19.47 14.79
CA VAL A 227 -0.06 18.09 14.62
C VAL A 227 0.90 17.72 15.75
N LYS A 228 1.85 18.61 16.08
CA LYS A 228 2.86 18.35 17.11
C LYS A 228 2.24 18.19 18.50
N ILE A 229 1.25 19.00 18.85
CA ILE A 229 0.59 18.95 20.16
C ILE A 229 -0.18 17.64 20.32
N ILE A 230 -0.90 17.26 19.27
CA ILE A 230 -1.84 16.15 19.28
C ILE A 230 -1.11 14.81 19.25
N PHE A 231 -0.05 14.70 18.46
CA PHE A 231 0.70 13.47 18.27
C PHE A 231 1.92 13.33 19.20
N ASN A 232 1.88 13.93 20.40
CA ASN A 232 2.96 13.82 21.40
C ASN A 232 3.30 12.38 21.83
N HIS A 233 2.44 11.40 21.52
CA HIS A 233 2.62 9.98 21.83
C HIS A 233 2.97 9.13 20.59
N VAL A 234 3.09 9.74 19.42
CA VAL A 234 3.39 9.08 18.13
C VAL A 234 4.83 9.38 17.74
N HIS A 235 5.46 8.44 17.04
CA HIS A 235 6.80 8.64 16.52
C HIS A 235 6.75 9.64 15.35
N ILE A 236 7.21 10.87 15.60
CA ILE A 236 7.32 11.91 14.57
C ILE A 236 8.70 11.84 13.94
N LEU A 237 8.73 11.57 12.63
CA LEU A 237 9.93 11.70 11.81
C LEU A 237 9.86 13.04 11.07
N GLN A 238 10.58 14.03 11.56
CA GLN A 238 10.74 15.28 10.83
C GLN A 238 11.77 15.07 9.72
N LEU A 239 11.29 14.99 8.48
CA LEU A 239 12.14 15.16 7.31
C LEU A 239 12.78 16.54 7.43
N HIS A 240 14.09 16.56 7.61
CA HIS A 240 14.82 17.83 7.71
C HIS A 240 14.71 18.52 6.35
N GLU A 241 14.61 19.86 6.37
CA GLU A 241 14.77 20.65 5.16
C GLU A 241 16.10 20.25 4.51
N HIS A 242 16.06 19.92 3.22
CA HIS A 242 17.26 19.59 2.46
C HIS A 242 18.24 20.77 2.52
N ASP A 243 19.53 20.49 2.33
CA ASP A 243 20.49 21.57 2.14
C ASP A 243 19.95 22.50 1.04
N ARG A 244 19.98 23.81 1.31
CA ARG A 244 19.50 24.79 0.34
C ARG A 244 20.28 24.67 -0.97
N GLU A 245 21.55 24.27 -0.90
CA GLU A 245 22.37 24.00 -2.08
C GLU A 245 21.85 22.80 -2.90
N GLU A 246 21.42 21.71 -2.24
CA GLU A 246 20.83 20.54 -2.91
C GLU A 246 19.48 20.88 -3.54
N THR A 247 18.65 21.63 -2.80
CA THR A 247 17.35 22.10 -3.28
C THR A 247 17.50 23.00 -4.51
N ASP A 248 18.41 23.97 -4.47
CA ASP A 248 18.67 24.85 -5.60
C ASP A 248 19.24 24.07 -6.80
N GLN A 249 20.05 23.04 -6.56
CA GLN A 249 20.58 22.16 -7.62
C GLN A 249 19.48 21.33 -8.30
N ASP A 250 18.53 20.80 -7.54
CA ASP A 250 17.38 20.08 -8.08
C ASP A 250 16.45 21.03 -8.85
N ILE A 251 16.20 22.24 -8.33
CA ILE A 251 15.43 23.27 -9.03
C ILE A 251 16.13 23.66 -10.33
N LEU A 252 17.45 23.86 -10.32
CA LEU A 252 18.22 24.15 -11.54
C LEU A 252 18.07 23.03 -12.56
N THR A 253 18.17 21.78 -12.13
CA THR A 253 17.99 20.61 -13.01
C THR A 253 16.58 20.61 -13.63
N PHE A 254 15.55 20.86 -12.82
CA PHE A 254 14.17 20.99 -13.29
C PHE A 254 14.01 22.13 -14.30
N VAL A 255 14.49 23.34 -13.98
CA VAL A 255 14.38 24.53 -14.84
C VAL A 255 15.13 24.33 -16.16
N HIS A 256 16.33 23.77 -16.11
CA HIS A 256 17.12 23.45 -17.28
C HIS A 256 16.40 22.42 -18.17
N CYS A 257 15.78 21.41 -17.57
CA CYS A 257 14.97 20.45 -18.30
C CYS A 257 13.78 21.12 -18.99
N ALA A 258 13.03 21.95 -18.26
CA ALA A 258 11.82 22.61 -18.73
C ALA A 258 12.08 23.69 -19.81
N LEU A 259 13.19 24.42 -19.74
CA LEU A 259 13.44 25.57 -20.63
C LEU A 259 14.42 25.28 -21.77
N ILE A 260 15.34 24.33 -21.59
CA ILE A 260 16.44 24.07 -22.54
C ILE A 260 16.39 22.64 -23.08
N THR A 261 16.37 21.64 -22.20
CA THR A 261 16.57 20.23 -22.62
C THR A 261 15.36 19.66 -23.34
N ASN A 262 14.17 19.87 -22.81
CA ASN A 262 12.94 19.30 -23.34
C ASN A 262 11.74 20.27 -23.21
N PRO A 263 11.83 21.50 -23.74
CA PRO A 263 10.69 22.39 -23.77
C PRO A 263 9.65 21.90 -24.79
N PRO A 264 8.34 22.11 -24.56
CA PRO A 264 7.28 21.77 -25.51
C PRO A 264 7.44 22.44 -26.89
N LEU A 265 8.04 23.64 -26.91
CA LEU A 265 8.38 24.42 -28.11
C LEU A 265 9.79 25.00 -27.98
N THR A 266 10.44 25.28 -29.11
CA THR A 266 11.77 25.92 -29.10
C THR A 266 11.70 27.33 -28.50
N LEU A 267 12.34 27.52 -27.34
CA LEU A 267 12.40 28.81 -26.66
C LEU A 267 13.67 29.58 -27.06
N ASN A 268 13.58 30.37 -28.13
CA ASN A 268 14.73 31.10 -28.67
C ASN A 268 15.27 32.15 -27.69
N GLY A 269 16.59 32.17 -27.51
CA GLY A 269 17.32 33.15 -26.69
C GLY A 269 17.47 32.78 -25.21
N ILE A 270 16.87 31.67 -24.77
CA ILE A 270 17.05 31.14 -23.42
C ILE A 270 18.32 30.28 -23.36
N ASN A 271 19.07 30.41 -22.25
CA ASN A 271 20.36 29.76 -22.04
C ASN A 271 20.58 29.47 -20.55
N GLU A 272 21.70 28.83 -20.23
CA GLU A 272 22.07 28.41 -18.87
C GLU A 272 21.99 29.52 -17.82
N ASP A 273 22.47 30.72 -18.15
CA ASP A 273 22.48 31.88 -17.24
C ASP A 273 21.05 32.27 -16.83
N HIS A 274 20.08 32.11 -17.73
CA HIS A 274 18.69 32.34 -17.42
C HIS A 274 18.12 31.27 -16.48
N CYS A 275 18.50 30.00 -16.66
CA CYS A 275 18.09 28.93 -15.74
C CYS A 275 18.61 29.20 -14.33
N LEU A 276 19.88 29.61 -14.19
CA LEU A 276 20.47 30.02 -12.92
C LEU A 276 19.70 31.18 -12.27
N LYS A 277 19.33 32.20 -13.04
CA LYS A 277 18.55 33.34 -12.54
C LYS A 277 17.16 32.93 -12.06
N VAL A 278 16.48 32.03 -12.78
CA VAL A 278 15.17 31.48 -12.37
C VAL A 278 15.31 30.69 -11.08
N THR A 279 16.33 29.84 -10.95
CA THR A 279 16.62 29.08 -9.73
C THR A 279 16.84 30.00 -8.54
N GLN A 280 17.75 30.98 -8.66
CA GLN A 280 18.04 31.94 -7.60
C GLN A 280 16.79 32.73 -7.17
N LYS A 281 15.98 33.13 -8.15
CA LYS A 281 14.74 33.89 -7.91
C LYS A 281 13.64 33.03 -7.28
N SER A 282 13.71 31.71 -7.42
CA SER A 282 12.77 30.77 -6.80
C SER A 282 12.94 30.67 -5.29
N GLU A 283 14.10 31.06 -4.74
CA GLU A 283 14.42 31.04 -3.31
C GLU A 283 14.15 29.66 -2.66
N GLY A 284 14.35 28.56 -3.40
CA GLY A 284 14.10 27.18 -2.95
C GLY A 284 12.66 26.69 -3.18
N LEU A 285 11.80 27.47 -3.85
CA LEU A 285 10.41 27.12 -4.07
C LEU A 285 10.19 26.52 -5.48
N PHE A 286 10.03 25.21 -5.55
CA PHE A 286 9.69 24.51 -6.80
C PHE A 286 8.44 25.05 -7.49
N GLN A 287 7.41 25.42 -6.72
CA GLN A 287 6.19 26.02 -7.26
C GLN A 287 6.47 27.33 -8.00
N TRP A 288 7.41 28.14 -7.51
CA TRP A 288 7.82 29.38 -8.16
C TRP A 288 8.55 29.07 -9.47
N ALA A 289 9.54 28.17 -9.43
CA ALA A 289 10.31 27.78 -10.62
C ALA A 289 9.44 27.13 -11.71
N SER A 290 8.52 26.26 -11.32
CA SER A 290 7.54 25.62 -12.22
C SER A 290 6.63 26.64 -12.90
N MET A 291 6.04 27.56 -12.12
CA MET A 291 5.20 28.61 -12.67
C MET A 291 5.98 29.55 -13.61
N ALA A 292 7.21 29.91 -13.25
CA ALA A 292 8.10 30.71 -14.10
C ALA A 292 8.32 30.03 -15.46
N CYS A 293 8.65 28.74 -15.46
CA CYS A 293 8.86 27.98 -16.69
C CYS A 293 7.58 27.92 -17.54
N GLN A 294 6.44 27.67 -16.89
CA GLN A 294 5.15 27.56 -17.57
C GLN A 294 4.73 28.87 -18.24
N ILE A 295 4.92 30.02 -17.58
CA ILE A 295 4.64 31.34 -18.17
C ILE A 295 5.46 31.57 -19.45
N VAL A 296 6.73 31.16 -19.44
CA VAL A 296 7.63 31.34 -20.59
C VAL A 296 7.26 30.41 -21.73
N GLN A 297 6.90 29.16 -21.43
CA GLN A 297 6.46 28.17 -22.41
C GLN A 297 5.14 28.60 -23.07
N GLU A 298 4.14 29.00 -22.29
CA GLU A 298 2.85 29.48 -22.80
C GLU A 298 2.99 30.75 -23.65
N ALA A 299 3.86 31.68 -23.26
CA ALA A 299 4.14 32.85 -24.09
C ALA A 299 4.65 32.43 -25.48
N ALA A 300 5.47 31.39 -25.56
CA ALA A 300 5.94 30.85 -26.84
C ALA A 300 4.81 30.20 -27.66
N GLU A 301 3.91 29.47 -26.99
CA GLU A 301 2.71 28.89 -27.62
C GLU A 301 1.78 29.97 -28.20
N GLU A 302 1.64 31.10 -27.51
CA GLU A 302 0.90 32.28 -27.98
C GLU A 302 1.63 33.09 -29.06
N GLY A 303 2.83 32.66 -29.49
CA GLY A 303 3.65 33.36 -30.49
C GLY A 303 4.34 34.63 -29.96
N GLN A 304 4.41 34.82 -28.64
CA GLN A 304 5.14 35.91 -28.00
C GLN A 304 6.64 35.55 -27.87
N VAL A 305 7.48 36.57 -27.68
CA VAL A 305 8.92 36.38 -27.50
C VAL A 305 9.19 35.83 -26.10
N SER A 306 9.63 34.57 -26.00
CA SER A 306 9.89 33.86 -24.73
C SER A 306 10.83 34.63 -23.80
N MET A 307 11.85 35.29 -24.36
CA MET A 307 12.80 36.11 -23.60
C MET A 307 12.12 37.30 -22.89
N TYR A 308 11.15 37.95 -23.54
CA TYR A 308 10.42 39.05 -22.93
C TYR A 308 9.51 38.57 -21.77
N ALA A 309 8.89 37.39 -21.91
CA ALA A 309 8.12 36.78 -20.83
C ALA A 309 9.02 36.42 -19.64
N LEU A 310 10.21 35.87 -19.91
CA LEU A 310 11.19 35.53 -18.89
C LEU A 310 11.69 36.77 -18.13
N GLU A 311 12.00 37.86 -18.84
CA GLU A 311 12.37 39.13 -18.21
C GLU A 311 11.25 39.68 -17.32
N GLN A 312 9.99 39.59 -17.74
CA GLN A 312 8.86 39.99 -16.90
C GLN A 312 8.80 39.15 -15.61
N VAL A 313 8.94 37.83 -15.72
CA VAL A 313 8.95 36.94 -14.55
C VAL A 313 10.11 37.27 -13.61
N LEU A 314 11.33 37.44 -14.14
CA LEU A 314 12.52 37.77 -13.35
C LEU A 314 12.46 39.17 -12.72
N SER A 315 11.78 40.12 -13.37
CA SER A 315 11.54 41.47 -12.85
C SER A 315 10.43 41.54 -11.78
N SER A 316 9.62 40.48 -11.65
CA SER A 316 8.62 40.40 -10.61
C SER A 316 9.23 40.26 -9.21
N GLY A 317 8.46 40.56 -8.16
CA GLY A 317 8.90 40.41 -6.77
C GLY A 317 9.26 38.95 -6.43
N SER A 318 9.97 38.72 -5.33
CA SER A 318 10.22 37.35 -4.83
C SER A 318 9.00 36.78 -4.10
N GLY A 319 8.95 35.44 -4.01
CA GLY A 319 7.91 34.69 -3.30
C GLY A 319 6.68 34.30 -4.14
N LEU A 320 5.82 33.44 -3.57
CA LEU A 320 4.64 32.90 -4.25
C LEU A 320 3.58 33.96 -4.54
N TYR A 321 3.42 34.97 -3.67
CA TYR A 321 2.39 36.00 -3.86
C TYR A 321 2.67 36.90 -5.06
N SER A 322 3.92 37.32 -5.25
CA SER A 322 4.32 38.10 -6.43
C SER A 322 4.20 37.25 -7.69
N MET A 323 4.58 35.97 -7.65
CA MET A 323 4.42 35.04 -8.75
C MET A 323 2.95 34.86 -9.11
N TYR A 324 2.08 34.65 -8.13
CA TYR A 324 0.63 34.58 -8.34
C TYR A 324 0.10 35.85 -9.00
N LYS A 325 0.53 37.04 -8.54
CA LYS A 325 0.15 38.32 -9.14
C LYS A 325 0.66 38.45 -10.58
N THR A 326 1.88 37.99 -10.87
CA THR A 326 2.47 37.99 -12.21
C THR A 326 1.70 37.04 -13.13
N ALA A 327 1.54 35.77 -12.75
CA ALA A 327 0.74 34.79 -13.48
C ALA A 327 -0.68 35.31 -13.72
N HIS A 328 -1.30 35.92 -12.71
CA HIS A 328 -2.62 36.50 -12.84
C HIS A 328 -2.67 37.63 -13.89
N ASN A 329 -1.70 38.54 -13.87
CA ASN A 329 -1.64 39.66 -14.81
C ASN A 329 -1.26 39.24 -16.23
N THR A 330 -0.46 38.18 -16.38
CA THR A 330 0.00 37.67 -17.67
C THR A 330 -1.05 36.80 -18.34
N ARG A 331 -1.67 35.86 -17.60
CA ARG A 331 -2.69 34.93 -18.12
C ARG A 331 -4.09 35.53 -18.20
N PHE A 332 -4.48 36.35 -17.23
CA PHE A 332 -5.82 36.93 -17.20
C PHE A 332 -5.82 38.40 -17.64
N LYS A 333 -5.11 38.73 -18.72
CA LYS A 333 -5.22 40.05 -19.38
C LYS A 333 -6.70 40.39 -19.68
N SER A 334 -7.48 39.37 -20.04
CA SER A 334 -8.93 39.43 -20.30
C SER A 334 -9.78 39.69 -19.05
N ILE A 335 -9.29 39.53 -17.81
CA ILE A 335 -10.09 39.86 -16.61
C ILE A 335 -10.40 41.36 -16.49
N LYS A 336 -9.65 42.21 -17.21
CA LYS A 336 -9.95 43.64 -17.35
C LYS A 336 -11.04 43.90 -18.39
N ASP A 337 -11.33 42.96 -19.30
CA ASP A 337 -12.49 43.04 -20.18
C ASP A 337 -13.77 42.82 -19.37
N PRO A 338 -14.72 43.79 -19.37
CA PRO A 338 -15.96 43.70 -18.61
C PRO A 338 -16.79 42.45 -18.92
N ILE A 339 -16.73 41.96 -20.16
CA ILE A 339 -17.52 40.81 -20.61
C ILE A 339 -16.93 39.52 -20.06
N PHE A 340 -15.63 39.28 -20.25
CA PHE A 340 -14.93 38.15 -19.67
C PHE A 340 -15.00 38.15 -18.14
N LYS A 341 -14.81 39.31 -17.47
CA LYS A 341 -14.93 39.42 -16.01
C LYS A 341 -16.32 39.02 -15.51
N LYS A 342 -17.37 39.41 -16.23
CA LYS A 342 -18.75 39.02 -15.89
C LYS A 342 -18.95 37.52 -16.05
N GLN A 343 -18.51 36.94 -17.17
CA GLN A 343 -18.62 35.50 -17.42
C GLN A 343 -17.80 34.67 -16.41
N PHE A 344 -16.56 35.06 -16.14
CA PHE A 344 -15.70 34.43 -15.15
C PHE A 344 -16.31 34.46 -13.75
N LYS A 345 -16.88 35.60 -13.32
CA LYS A 345 -17.62 35.69 -12.05
C LYS A 345 -18.88 34.85 -12.03
N THR A 346 -19.59 34.72 -13.16
CA THR A 346 -20.75 33.84 -13.25
C THR A 346 -20.36 32.37 -13.12
N VAL A 347 -19.29 31.94 -13.79
CA VAL A 347 -18.78 30.56 -13.71
C VAL A 347 -18.25 30.25 -12.32
N LEU A 348 -17.38 31.09 -11.75
CA LEU A 348 -16.91 30.89 -10.38
C LEU A 348 -18.04 30.98 -9.34
N GLY A 349 -19.00 31.89 -9.53
CA GLY A 349 -20.17 31.98 -8.67
C GLY A 349 -21.03 30.72 -8.71
N LEU A 350 -21.19 30.12 -9.90
CA LEU A 350 -21.83 28.81 -10.06
C LEU A 350 -21.01 27.70 -9.39
N PHE A 351 -19.69 27.68 -9.54
CA PHE A 351 -18.83 26.71 -8.85
C PHE A 351 -18.90 26.85 -7.32
N SER A 352 -18.84 28.06 -6.78
CA SER A 352 -19.01 28.29 -5.34
C SER A 352 -20.41 27.95 -4.85
N LEU A 353 -21.46 28.18 -5.65
CA LEU A 353 -22.82 27.71 -5.36
C LEU A 353 -22.92 26.19 -5.37
N PHE A 354 -22.28 25.51 -6.33
CA PHE A 354 -22.23 24.05 -6.39
C PHE A 354 -21.47 23.47 -5.20
N ILE A 355 -20.30 24.02 -4.87
CA ILE A 355 -19.51 23.59 -3.70
C ILE A 355 -20.30 23.81 -2.41
N ASN A 356 -20.93 24.98 -2.24
CA ASN A 356 -21.77 25.25 -1.06
C ASN A 356 -23.07 24.42 -1.03
N HIS A 357 -23.62 24.05 -2.19
CA HIS A 357 -24.81 23.19 -2.26
C HIS A 357 -24.47 21.75 -1.89
N PHE A 358 -23.28 21.27 -2.25
CA PHE A 358 -22.78 19.96 -1.80
C PHE A 358 -22.28 19.97 -0.35
N GLN A 359 -21.71 21.07 0.15
CA GLN A 359 -21.32 21.24 1.57
C GLN A 359 -22.50 21.54 2.51
N GLY A 360 -23.70 21.80 1.98
CA GLY A 360 -24.92 22.00 2.76
C GLY A 360 -25.96 20.87 2.60
N GLN A 361 -25.62 19.83 1.84
CA GLN A 361 -26.40 18.59 1.69
C GLN A 361 -25.63 17.32 2.11
N LEU A 362 -24.36 17.48 2.47
CA LEU A 362 -23.60 16.67 3.43
C LEU A 362 -23.59 17.48 4.74
#